data_AF-A0A949Y9H5-F1
#
_entry.id   AF-A0A949Y9H5-F1
#
_cell.length_a   1.000
_cell.length_b   1.000
_cell.length_c   1.000
_cell.angle_alpha   90.00
_cell.angle_beta   90.00
_cell.angle_gamma   90.00
#
_symmetry.space_group_name_H-M   'P 1'
#
loop_
_entity.id
_entity.type
_entity.pdbx_description
1 polymer ?
#
loop_
_entity_poly.entity_id
_entity_poly.type
_entity_poly.pdbx_seq_one_letter_code
_entity_poly.pdbx_strand_id
1 'polypeptide(L)'
;MSNDATPCNLLAVYGTLRRRSIFHKLPVAAARLQFFSRGLIRGRLFWQRMYPGLIQDRGIALVELFRIVDPNVLGDLDRYEGFDPRNLRASLFIRAQVLLLNPQVWAWVYFLNLQIPRGTEPKIPGTLHHKDTESAKN
;
A
#
# COMPACT_ATOMS: atom_id res chain seq x y z
N MET A 1 31.79 6.15 -7.88
CA MET A 1 30.81 5.29 -7.17
C MET A 1 29.97 6.20 -6.30
N SER A 2 28.97 6.86 -6.89
CA SER A 2 28.15 7.83 -6.16
C SER A 2 27.04 7.07 -5.46
N ASN A 3 27.24 6.85 -4.16
CA ASN A 3 26.19 6.43 -3.24
C ASN A 3 25.27 7.65 -3.00
N ASP A 4 24.58 8.08 -4.05
CA ASP A 4 23.47 9.02 -3.89
C ASP A 4 22.35 8.20 -3.27
N ALA A 5 22.31 8.19 -1.93
CA ALA A 5 21.12 7.79 -1.20
C ALA A 5 20.06 8.84 -1.53
N THR A 6 19.53 8.80 -2.75
CA THR A 6 18.50 9.72 -3.21
C THR A 6 17.39 9.61 -2.17
N PRO A 7 17.05 10.71 -1.48
CA PRO A 7 16.01 10.67 -0.47
C PRO A 7 14.79 10.04 -1.13
N CYS A 8 14.25 9.01 -0.48
CA CYS A 8 13.20 8.17 -1.02
C CYS A 8 11.93 9.01 -1.13
N ASN A 9 11.82 9.76 -2.23
CA ASN A 9 10.76 10.71 -2.52
C ASN A 9 9.68 10.05 -3.38
N LEU A 10 9.58 8.72 -3.33
CA LEU A 10 8.56 7.97 -4.04
C LEU A 10 7.56 7.42 -3.02
N LEU A 11 6.29 7.55 -3.36
CA LEU A 11 5.16 6.98 -2.64
C LEU A 11 4.52 5.92 -3.55
N ALA A 12 4.50 4.67 -3.08
CA ALA A 12 3.79 3.58 -3.73
C ALA A 12 2.39 3.44 -3.13
N VAL A 13 1.38 3.66 -3.97
CA VAL A 13 -0.03 3.57 -3.62
C VAL A 13 -0.65 2.37 -4.35
N TYR A 14 -1.35 1.51 -3.63
CA TYR A 14 -2.04 0.36 -4.21
C TYR A 14 -3.51 0.65 -4.52
N GLY A 15 -3.95 0.19 -5.68
CA GLY A 15 -5.35 0.22 -6.12
C GLY A 15 -5.88 1.58 -6.59
N THR A 16 -7.09 1.58 -7.12
CA THR A 16 -7.75 2.73 -7.77
C THR A 16 -8.58 3.60 -6.81
N LEU A 17 -9.00 3.05 -5.66
CA LEU A 17 -9.85 3.74 -4.69
C LEU A 17 -9.10 4.72 -3.77
N ARG A 18 -7.82 4.47 -3.51
CA ARG A 18 -6.96 5.41 -2.77
C ARG A 18 -6.58 6.62 -3.62
N ARG A 19 -6.38 6.47 -4.92
CA ARG A 19 -6.19 7.61 -5.83
C ARG A 19 -7.42 8.52 -5.81
N ARG A 20 -8.63 8.01 -6.00
CA ARG A 20 -9.85 8.84 -5.92
C ARG A 20 -10.04 9.46 -4.53
N SER A 21 -9.78 8.71 -3.45
CA SER A 21 -9.98 9.23 -2.10
C SER A 21 -8.96 10.28 -1.70
N ILE A 22 -7.66 10.10 -1.99
CA ILE A 22 -6.63 11.12 -1.72
C ILE A 22 -6.90 12.37 -2.58
N PHE A 23 -7.21 12.20 -3.86
CA PHE A 23 -7.50 13.34 -4.74
C PHE A 23 -8.79 14.10 -4.35
N HIS A 24 -9.80 13.42 -3.79
CA HIS A 24 -11.03 14.08 -3.34
C HIS A 24 -11.00 14.59 -1.90
N LYS A 25 -10.39 13.85 -0.97
CA LYS A 25 -10.35 14.19 0.47
C LYS A 25 -9.16 15.07 0.84
N LEU A 26 -8.05 14.94 0.12
CA LEU A 26 -6.81 15.67 0.37
C LEU A 26 -6.29 16.31 -0.94
N PRO A 27 -7.04 17.24 -1.56
CA PRO A 27 -6.64 17.88 -2.81
C PRO A 27 -5.27 18.59 -2.70
N VAL A 28 -4.96 19.14 -1.52
CA VAL A 28 -3.65 19.76 -1.22
C VAL A 28 -2.52 18.73 -1.21
N ALA A 29 -2.76 17.54 -0.65
CA ALA A 29 -1.77 16.45 -0.67
C ALA A 29 -1.59 15.91 -2.09
N ALA A 30 -2.70 15.75 -2.83
CA ALA A 30 -2.66 15.29 -4.21
C ALA A 30 -1.89 16.26 -5.13
N ALA A 31 -2.01 17.58 -4.91
CA ALA A 31 -1.23 18.58 -5.65
C ALA A 31 0.29 18.46 -5.41
N ARG A 32 0.71 17.88 -4.28
CA ARG A 32 2.11 17.63 -3.92
C ARG A 32 2.62 16.26 -4.37
N LEU A 33 1.78 15.48 -5.06
CA LEU A 33 2.10 14.16 -5.58
C LEU A 33 2.04 14.16 -7.10
N GLN A 34 3.14 13.79 -7.75
CA GLN A 34 3.20 13.67 -9.20
C GLN A 34 3.25 12.20 -9.59
N PHE A 35 2.30 11.73 -10.39
CA PHE A 35 2.34 10.37 -10.91
C PHE A 35 3.65 10.15 -11.68
N PHE A 36 4.39 9.11 -11.32
CA PHE A 36 5.67 8.77 -11.93
C PHE A 36 5.55 7.57 -12.85
N SER A 37 5.14 6.41 -12.31
CA SER A 37 5.02 5.17 -13.07
C SER A 37 4.23 4.13 -12.28
N ARG A 38 4.06 2.92 -12.83
CA ARG A 38 3.53 1.77 -12.10
C ARG A 38 4.69 0.90 -11.64
N GLY A 39 4.49 0.19 -10.53
CA GLY A 39 5.48 -0.70 -9.96
C GLY A 39 4.87 -1.95 -9.36
N LEU A 40 5.74 -2.92 -9.08
CA LEU A 40 5.38 -4.16 -8.42
C LEU A 40 6.05 -4.23 -7.05
N ILE A 41 5.31 -4.60 -6.03
CA ILE A 41 5.84 -4.84 -4.68
C ILE A 41 5.45 -6.23 -4.19
N ARG A 42 6.23 -6.74 -3.23
CA ARG A 42 5.86 -7.93 -2.48
C ARG A 42 4.80 -7.59 -1.45
N GLY A 43 3.65 -8.21 -1.59
CA GLY A 43 2.52 -8.01 -0.70
C GLY A 43 1.25 -8.62 -1.26
N ARG A 44 0.29 -8.81 -0.36
CA ARG A 44 -1.03 -9.32 -0.70
C ARG A 44 -2.08 -8.29 -0.32
N LEU A 45 -2.95 -7.99 -1.27
CA LEU A 45 -4.07 -7.08 -1.07
C LEU A 45 -5.23 -7.85 -0.45
N PHE A 46 -5.88 -7.25 0.53
CA PHE A 46 -7.08 -7.72 1.20
C PHE A 46 -8.17 -6.64 1.08
N TRP A 47 -9.43 -7.04 0.99
CA TRP A 47 -10.57 -6.14 0.94
C TRP A 47 -11.22 -6.05 2.32
N GLN A 48 -10.94 -4.97 3.03
CA GLN A 48 -11.49 -4.65 4.35
C GLN A 48 -12.83 -3.94 4.19
N ARG A 49 -13.90 -4.62 3.75
CA ARG A 49 -15.29 -4.11 3.59
C ARG A 49 -15.43 -2.74 2.87
N MET A 50 -14.95 -1.65 3.48
CA MET A 50 -14.88 -0.28 2.98
C MET A 50 -13.52 0.15 2.38
N TYR A 51 -12.41 -0.58 2.57
CA TYR A 51 -11.10 -0.18 2.02
C TYR A 51 -10.20 -1.38 1.64
N PRO A 52 -9.33 -1.27 0.64
CA PRO A 52 -8.27 -2.26 0.43
C PRO A 52 -7.14 -2.06 1.45
N GLY A 53 -6.62 -3.15 2.01
CA GLY A 53 -5.45 -3.18 2.88
C GLY A 53 -4.36 -4.08 2.30
N LEU A 54 -3.14 -3.57 2.21
CA LEU A 54 -1.99 -4.35 1.75
C LEU A 54 -1.23 -4.89 2.96
N ILE A 55 -0.90 -6.17 2.99
CA ILE A 55 0.04 -6.73 3.98
C ILE A 55 1.33 -7.17 3.29
N GLN A 56 2.42 -7.14 4.05
CA GLN A 56 3.68 -7.72 3.60
C GLN A 56 3.56 -9.24 3.57
N ASP A 57 3.66 -9.82 2.37
CA ASP A 57 3.45 -11.24 2.10
C ASP A 57 4.28 -11.65 0.87
N ARG A 58 4.29 -12.95 0.51
CA ARG A 58 5.00 -13.46 -0.67
C ARG A 58 4.27 -13.18 -1.99
N GLY A 59 3.04 -12.70 -1.95
CA GLY A 59 2.29 -12.26 -3.13
C GLY A 59 2.92 -11.09 -3.87
N ILE A 60 2.39 -10.79 -5.06
CA ILE A 60 2.78 -9.63 -5.87
C ILE A 60 1.58 -8.69 -5.99
N ALA A 61 1.78 -7.42 -5.64
CA ALA A 61 0.76 -6.38 -5.77
C ALA A 61 1.23 -5.29 -6.73
N LEU A 62 0.33 -4.87 -7.62
CA LEU A 62 0.53 -3.72 -8.50
C LEU A 62 0.28 -2.43 -7.72
N VAL A 63 1.23 -1.50 -7.81
CA VAL A 63 1.18 -0.18 -7.22
C VAL A 63 1.40 0.91 -8.27
N GLU A 64 0.89 2.10 -7.99
CA GLU A 64 1.22 3.33 -8.68
C GLU A 64 2.24 4.10 -7.85
N LEU A 65 3.33 4.51 -8.48
CA LEU A 65 4.38 5.32 -7.90
C LEU A 65 4.10 6.80 -8.15
N PHE A 66 4.19 7.58 -7.09
CA PHE A 66 4.09 9.03 -7.13
C PHE A 66 5.37 9.65 -6.58
N ARG A 67 5.92 10.63 -7.28
CA ARG A 67 6.96 11.51 -6.75
C ARG A 67 6.35 12.48 -5.75
N ILE A 68 6.93 12.50 -4.57
CA ILE A 68 6.67 13.44 -3.49
C ILE A 68 7.42 14.72 -3.83
N VAL A 69 6.68 15.76 -4.22
CA VAL A 69 7.24 17.09 -4.49
C VAL A 69 7.54 17.81 -3.17
N ASP A 70 6.71 17.58 -2.15
CA ASP A 70 6.84 18.17 -0.83
C ASP A 70 6.69 17.07 0.25
N PRO A 71 7.73 16.81 1.06
CA PRO A 71 7.72 15.76 2.08
C PRO A 71 6.66 15.98 3.18
N ASN A 72 6.15 17.20 3.34
CA ASN A 72 5.06 17.47 4.29
C ASN A 72 3.78 16.68 3.97
N VAL A 73 3.62 16.25 2.72
CA VAL A 73 2.50 15.39 2.30
C VAL A 73 2.42 14.09 3.10
N LEU A 74 3.57 13.59 3.56
CA LEU A 74 3.64 12.38 4.35
C LEU A 74 2.90 12.54 5.69
N GLY A 75 2.99 13.71 6.33
CA GLY A 75 2.27 13.98 7.58
C GLY A 75 0.75 14.09 7.39
N ASP A 76 0.30 14.64 6.25
CA ASP A 76 -1.12 14.69 5.91
C ASP A 76 -1.69 13.29 5.63
N LEU A 77 -0.91 12.45 4.95
CA LEU A 77 -1.25 11.04 4.71
C LEU A 77 -1.24 10.24 6.02
N ASP A 78 -0.27 10.46 6.90
CA ASP A 78 -0.19 9.80 8.21
C ASP A 78 -1.45 10.06 9.04
N ARG A 79 -1.91 11.32 9.12
CA ARG A 79 -3.17 11.66 9.81
C ARG A 79 -4.39 11.02 9.16
N TYR A 80 -4.43 10.96 7.83
CA TYR A 80 -5.56 10.42 7.09
C TYR A 80 -5.67 8.89 7.20
N GLU A 81 -4.54 8.19 7.09
CA GLU A 81 -4.46 6.74 7.24
C GLU A 81 -4.50 6.30 8.71
N GLY A 82 -4.33 7.24 9.65
CA GLY A 82 -4.27 6.91 11.08
C GLY A 82 -2.99 6.18 11.46
N PHE A 83 -1.86 6.58 10.86
CA PHE A 83 -0.53 6.15 11.27
C PHE A 83 0.01 7.08 12.36
N ASP A 84 0.39 6.50 13.49
CA ASP A 84 1.08 7.19 14.58
C ASP A 84 2.46 6.56 14.79
N PRO A 85 3.56 7.28 14.49
CA PRO A 85 4.92 6.77 14.68
C PRO A 85 5.25 6.50 16.16
N ARG A 86 4.52 7.10 17.11
CA ARG A 86 4.69 6.87 18.55
C ARG A 86 3.86 5.69 19.05
N ASN A 87 2.85 5.26 18.28
CA ASN A 87 1.97 4.16 18.67
C ASN A 87 1.62 3.27 17.48
N LEU A 88 2.60 2.46 17.06
CA LEU A 88 2.43 1.48 15.99
C LEU A 88 1.31 0.47 16.27
N ARG A 89 0.94 0.22 17.54
CA ARG A 89 -0.15 -0.72 17.87
C ARG A 89 -1.53 -0.15 17.61
N ALA A 90 -1.74 1.13 17.93
CA ALA A 90 -2.99 1.82 17.65
C ALA A 90 -3.13 2.25 16.18
N SER A 91 -2.03 2.22 15.43
CA SER A 91 -2.01 2.62 14.01
C SER A 91 -2.80 1.65 13.14
N LEU A 92 -3.67 2.16 12.28
CA LEU A 92 -4.42 1.33 11.32
C LEU A 92 -3.51 0.84 10.19
N PHE A 93 -2.64 1.73 9.71
CA PHE A 93 -1.63 1.43 8.71
C PHE A 93 -0.24 1.79 9.24
N ILE A 94 0.77 1.02 8.85
CA ILE A 94 2.17 1.22 9.18
C ILE A 94 2.89 1.67 7.92
N ARG A 95 3.51 2.85 7.96
CA ARG A 95 4.34 3.35 6.87
C ARG A 95 5.72 2.70 6.91
N ALA A 96 6.13 2.07 5.81
CA ALA A 96 7.46 1.48 5.66
C ALA A 96 8.05 1.81 4.29
N GLN A 97 9.38 1.86 4.21
CA GLN A 97 10.09 1.92 2.94
C GLN A 97 10.30 0.50 2.43
N VAL A 98 9.93 0.25 1.18
CA VAL A 98 10.17 -1.04 0.53
C VAL A 98 10.83 -0.83 -0.81
N LEU A 99 11.71 -1.77 -1.14
CA LEU A 99 12.26 -1.88 -2.48
C LEU A 99 11.22 -2.56 -3.38
N LEU A 100 10.86 -1.88 -4.46
CA LEU A 100 10.00 -2.47 -5.48
C LEU A 100 10.71 -3.61 -6.20
N LEU A 101 9.93 -4.59 -6.65
CA LEU A 101 10.39 -5.67 -7.51
C LEU A 101 10.73 -5.14 -8.91
N ASN A 102 9.90 -4.25 -9.44
CA ASN A 102 10.12 -3.63 -10.73
C ASN A 102 9.35 -2.29 -10.83
N PRO A 103 10.00 -1.17 -11.18
CA PRO A 103 11.46 -0.99 -11.18
C PRO A 103 12.05 -1.14 -9.77
N GLN A 104 13.33 -1.51 -9.63
CA GLN A 104 13.99 -1.67 -8.32
C GLN A 104 14.31 -0.30 -7.69
N VAL A 105 13.27 0.38 -7.20
CA VAL A 105 13.34 1.68 -6.54
C VAL A 105 12.75 1.60 -5.14
N TRP A 106 13.30 2.38 -4.22
CA TRP A 106 12.72 2.52 -2.90
C TRP A 106 11.49 3.42 -2.97
N ALA A 107 10.41 3.02 -2.30
CA ALA A 107 9.22 3.84 -2.15
C ALA A 107 8.59 3.64 -0.75
N TRP A 108 7.91 4.67 -0.28
CA TRP A 108 7.04 4.61 0.89
C TRP A 108 5.76 3.86 0.58
N VAL A 109 5.39 2.91 1.42
CA VAL A 109 4.14 2.14 1.33
C VAL A 109 3.47 2.10 2.70
N TYR A 110 2.15 2.14 2.70
CA TYR A 110 1.34 1.94 3.91
C TYR A 110 0.86 0.50 3.98
N PHE A 111 1.34 -0.28 4.94
CA PHE A 111 0.87 -1.63 5.18
C PHE A 111 -0.25 -1.63 6.21
N LEU A 112 -1.28 -2.45 6.02
CA LEU A 112 -2.27 -2.67 7.06
C LEU A 112 -1.59 -3.29 8.28
N ASN A 113 -1.85 -2.72 9.46
CA ASN A 113 -1.30 -3.26 10.70
C ASN A 113 -1.83 -4.68 10.94
N LEU A 114 -0.93 -5.60 11.28
CA LEU A 114 -1.24 -7.01 11.51
C LEU A 114 -2.21 -7.23 12.69
N GLN A 115 -2.33 -6.25 13.58
CA GLN A 115 -3.29 -6.26 14.69
C GLN A 115 -4.74 -5.99 14.25
N ILE A 116 -4.96 -5.45 13.05
CA ILE A 116 -6.30 -5.24 12.52
C ILE A 116 -6.79 -6.55 11.89
N PRO A 117 -7.97 -7.07 12.29
CA PRO A 117 -8.51 -8.29 11.72
C PRO A 117 -8.61 -8.17 10.20
N ARG A 118 -8.15 -9.21 9.50
CA ARG A 118 -8.09 -9.22 8.04
C ARG A 118 -9.49 -9.39 7.47
N GLY A 119 -9.85 -8.53 6.53
CA GLY A 119 -11.07 -8.64 5.76
C GLY A 119 -10.99 -9.76 4.73
N THR A 120 -11.98 -9.82 3.85
CA THR A 120 -12.04 -10.81 2.79
C THR A 120 -10.93 -10.56 1.76
N GLU A 121 -10.18 -11.58 1.37
CA GLU A 121 -9.27 -11.45 0.24
C GLU A 121 -10.08 -11.08 -1.03
N PRO A 122 -9.68 -10.06 -1.82
CA PRO A 122 -10.34 -9.75 -3.06
C PRO A 122 -10.22 -10.97 -3.97
N LYS A 123 -11.35 -11.64 -4.24
CA LYS A 123 -11.43 -12.62 -5.32
C LYS A 123 -11.27 -11.85 -6.62
N ILE A 124 -10.03 -11.70 -7.09
CA ILE A 124 -9.77 -11.26 -8.46
C ILE A 124 -10.33 -12.37 -9.35
N PRO A 125 -11.40 -12.13 -10.14
CA PRO A 125 -11.92 -13.16 -11.04
C PRO A 125 -10.83 -13.45 -12.08
N GLY A 126 -10.14 -14.58 -11.91
CA GLY A 126 -9.03 -14.97 -12.79
C GLY A 126 -7.94 -15.82 -12.15
N THR A 127 -7.88 -15.95 -10.82
CA THR A 127 -6.98 -16.92 -10.19
C THR A 127 -7.76 -18.19 -9.91
N LEU A 128 -7.53 -19.23 -10.72
CA LEU A 128 -8.08 -20.57 -10.54
C LEU A 128 -7.80 -21.03 -9.10
N HIS A 129 -8.85 -21.01 -8.29
CA HIS A 129 -8.86 -21.69 -7.00
C HIS A 129 -9.09 -23.16 -7.30
N HIS A 130 -8.03 -23.96 -7.28
CA HIS A 130 -8.20 -25.40 -7.05
C HIS A 130 -8.80 -25.52 -5.65
N LYS A 131 -10.11 -25.77 -5.60
CA LYS A 131 -10.79 -26.17 -4.38
C LYS A 131 -10.44 -27.63 -4.15
N ASP A 132 -9.50 -27.89 -3.27
CA ASP A 132 -9.46 -29.19 -2.59
C ASP A 132 -10.62 -29.21 -1.58
N THR A 133 -11.77 -29.68 -2.07
CA THR A 133 -12.85 -30.17 -1.22
C THR A 133 -12.49 -31.58 -0.78
N GLU A 134 -11.91 -31.72 0.41
CA GLU A 134 -11.88 -33.00 1.10
C GLU A 134 -12.36 -32.82 2.55
N SER A 135 -13.66 -33.02 2.71
CA SER A 135 -14.27 -33.47 3.95
C SER A 135 -15.52 -34.23 3.57
N ALA A 136 -15.32 -35.50 3.27
CA ALA A 136 -16.36 -36.49 3.17
C ALA A 136 -16.12 -37.56 4.23
N LYS A 137 -17.24 -38.01 4.80
CA LYS A 137 -17.46 -39.23 5.60
C LYS A 137 -17.31 -39.07 7.11
N ASN A 138 -18.45 -38.75 7.72
CA ASN A 138 -18.96 -39.59 8.80
C ASN A 138 -20.34 -40.13 8.40
#